data_AF-A0A7Y3PJ57-F1
#
_entry.id   AF-A0A7Y3PJ57-F1
#
_cell.length_a   1.000
_cell.length_b   1.000
_cell.length_c   1.000
_cell.angle_alpha   90.00
_cell.angle_beta   90.00
_cell.angle_gamma   90.00
#
_symmetry.space_group_name_H-M   'P 1'
#
loop_
_entity.id
_entity.type
_entity.pdbx_description
1 polymer ?
#
loop_
_entity_poly.entity_id
_entity_poly.type
_entity_poly.pdbx_seq_one_letter_code
_entity_poly.pdbx_strand_id
1 'polypeptide(L)' 'MSNPQEDKRAIQALVSWDVAKRVASRVNSSGNELSPMKLRVLQEDFTELTAQAEELVAKETGLVSLSGNARARVTD' A
#
# COMPACT_ATOMS: atom_id res chain seq x y z
N MET A 1 -16.18 26.58 23.04
CA MET A 1 -15.28 26.34 21.90
C MET A 1 -14.87 24.88 21.99
N SER A 2 -15.40 24.00 21.12
CA SER A 2 -15.04 22.57 21.14
C SER A 2 -13.54 22.41 20.90
N ASN A 3 -12.93 21.50 21.66
CA ASN A 3 -11.52 21.18 21.54
C ASN A 3 -11.32 20.25 20.33
N PRO A 4 -10.62 20.68 19.26
CA PRO A 4 -10.47 19.88 18.04
C PRO A 4 -9.76 18.53 18.27
N GLN A 5 -8.98 18.41 19.35
CA GLN A 5 -8.29 17.17 19.72
C GLN A 5 -9.22 16.17 20.43
N GLU A 6 -10.27 16.64 21.12
CA GLU A 6 -11.30 15.78 21.69
C GLU A 6 -12.22 15.22 20.61
N ASP A 7 -12.60 16.03 19.62
CA ASP A 7 -13.43 15.58 18.49
C ASP A 7 -12.71 14.50 17.66
N LYS A 8 -11.40 14.63 17.44
CA LYS A 8 -10.60 13.62 16.74
C LYS A 8 -10.49 12.30 17.51
N ARG A 9 -10.38 12.36 18.85
CA ARG A 9 -10.41 11.17 19.73
C ARG A 9 -11.78 10.52 19.75
N ALA A 10 -12.86 11.30 19.74
CA ALA A 10 -14.23 10.80 19.69
C ALA A 10 -14.52 10.07 18.35
N ILE A 11 -14.04 10.59 17.22
CA ILE A 11 -14.16 9.91 15.92
C ILE A 11 -13.36 8.60 15.89
N GLN A 12 -12.17 8.56 16.50
CA GLN A 12 -11.42 7.31 16.66
C GLN A 12 -12.15 6.30 17.57
N ALA A 13 -13.04 6.75 18.45
CA ALA A 13 -13.85 5.89 19.31
C ALA A 13 -15.11 5.31 18.62
N LEU A 14 -15.54 5.86 17.47
CA LEU A 14 -16.70 5.34 16.72
C LEU A 14 -16.41 4.02 16.00
N VAL A 15 -15.14 3.73 15.71
CA VAL A 15 -14.71 2.49 15.06
C VAL A 15 -13.68 1.80 15.95
N SER A 16 -14.00 0.59 16.38
CA SER A 16 -13.02 -0.26 17.05
C SER A 16 -12.02 -0.83 16.03
N TRP A 17 -10.87 -0.16 15.88
CA TRP A 17 -9.82 -0.58 14.95
C TRP A 17 -9.26 -1.97 15.24
N ASP A 18 -9.25 -2.40 16.51
CA ASP A 18 -8.86 -3.77 16.89
C ASP A 18 -9.86 -4.82 16.40
N VAL A 19 -11.16 -4.50 16.40
CA VAL A 19 -12.19 -5.37 15.81
C VAL A 19 -12.03 -5.37 14.28
N ALA A 20 -11.89 -4.20 13.66
CA ALA A 20 -11.72 -4.08 12.22
C ALA A 20 -10.49 -4.87 11.72
N LYS A 21 -9.35 -4.77 12.41
CA LYS A 21 -8.15 -5.54 12.10
C LYS A 21 -8.39 -7.05 12.19
N ARG A 22 -9.05 -7.54 13.24
CA ARG A 22 -9.37 -8.97 13.39
C ARG A 22 -10.28 -9.49 12.28
N VAL A 23 -11.32 -8.73 11.92
CA VAL A 23 -12.23 -9.09 10.83
C VAL A 23 -11.49 -9.10 9.49
N ALA A 24 -10.70 -8.07 9.20
CA ALA A 24 -9.91 -7.98 7.99
C ALA A 24 -8.93 -9.17 7.85
N SER A 25 -8.18 -9.50 8.91
CA SER A 25 -7.28 -10.65 8.90
C SER A 25 -8.03 -11.97 8.68
N ARG A 26 -9.18 -12.16 9.34
CA ARG A 26 -9.99 -13.39 9.18
C ARG A 26 -10.51 -13.54 7.75
N VAL A 27 -10.98 -12.46 7.13
CA VAL A 27 -11.43 -12.48 5.74
C VAL A 27 -10.26 -12.72 4.80
N ASN A 28 -9.09 -12.11 5.03
CA ASN A 28 -7.91 -12.29 4.19
C ASN A 28 -7.41 -13.74 4.19
N SER A 29 -7.40 -14.41 5.34
CA SER A 29 -6.97 -15.81 5.48
C SER A 29 -7.87 -16.84 4.75
N SER A 30 -8.96 -16.41 4.11
CA SER A 30 -9.80 -17.28 3.28
C SER A 30 -9.42 -17.26 1.79
N GLY A 31 -8.48 -16.41 1.40
CA GLY A 31 -7.94 -16.30 0.04
C GLY A 31 -6.85 -17.33 -0.28
N ASN A 32 -6.56 -17.50 -1.56
CA ASN A 32 -5.43 -18.31 -2.02
C ASN A 32 -4.13 -17.49 -1.92
N GLU A 33 -3.37 -17.71 -0.85
CA GLU A 33 -2.08 -17.06 -0.64
C GLU A 33 -1.09 -17.46 -1.75
N LEU A 34 -0.33 -16.47 -2.24
CA LEU A 34 0.77 -16.75 -3.16
C LEU A 34 1.89 -17.46 -2.39
N SER A 35 2.53 -18.44 -3.03
CA SER A 35 3.70 -19.06 -2.42
C SER A 35 4.83 -18.04 -2.27
N PRO A 36 5.68 -18.16 -1.23
CA PRO A 36 6.81 -17.24 -1.03
C PRO A 36 7.73 -17.11 -2.25
N MET A 37 7.92 -18.21 -2.98
CA MET A 37 8.69 -18.21 -4.22
C MET A 37 8.04 -17.34 -5.30
N LYS A 38 6.71 -17.42 -5.47
CA LYS A 38 5.98 -16.59 -6.45
C LYS A 38 6.04 -15.12 -6.08
N LEU A 39 5.91 -14.80 -4.80
CA LEU A 39 6.05 -13.42 -4.31
C LEU A 39 7.43 -12.84 -4.59
N ARG A 40 8.49 -13.63 -4.38
CA ARG A 40 9.86 -13.19 -4.67
C ARG A 40 10.07 -12.88 -6.14
N VAL A 41 9.65 -13.78 -7.03
CA VAL A 41 9.77 -13.58 -8.49
C VAL A 41 8.98 -12.34 -8.90
N LEU A 42 7.74 -12.20 -8.42
CA LEU A 42 6.92 -11.03 -8.72
C LEU A 42 7.55 -9.73 -8.21
N GLN A 43 8.18 -9.76 -7.04
CA GLN A 43 8.88 -8.60 -6.49
C GLN A 43 10.08 -8.21 -7.35
N GLU A 44 10.85 -9.16 -7.88
CA GLU A 44 11.96 -8.92 -8.80
C GLU A 44 11.45 -8.26 -10.09
N ASP A 45 10.44 -8.84 -10.73
CA ASP A 45 9.82 -8.30 -11.94
C ASP A 45 9.30 -6.88 -11.73
N PHE A 46 8.55 -6.64 -10.65
CA PHE A 46 8.02 -5.30 -10.37
C PHE A 46 9.12 -4.29 -10.07
N THR A 47 10.24 -4.71 -9.47
CA THR A 47 11.37 -3.81 -9.20
C THR A 47 11.97 -3.30 -10.52
N GLU A 48 12.19 -4.22 -11.48
CA GLU A 48 12.69 -3.87 -12.80
C GLU A 48 11.69 -3.01 -13.58
N LEU A 49 10.44 -3.48 -13.69
CA LEU A 49 9.43 -2.83 -14.52
C LEU A 49 9.03 -1.45 -13.99
N THR A 50 9.09 -1.23 -12.67
CA THR A 50 8.80 0.08 -12.08
C THR A 50 9.83 1.13 -12.50
N ALA A 51 11.11 0.77 -12.55
CA ALA A 51 12.16 1.69 -13.00
C ALA A 51 12.01 2.03 -14.49
N GLN A 52 11.71 1.02 -15.33
CA GLN A 52 11.44 1.23 -16.76
C GLN A 52 10.23 2.11 -16.99
N ALA A 53 9.14 1.88 -16.24
CA ALA A 53 7.93 2.68 -16.34
C ALA A 53 8.18 4.14 -15.95
N GLU A 54 8.94 4.40 -14.88
CA GLU A 54 9.31 5.76 -14.48
C GLU A 54 10.09 6.48 -15.59
N GLU A 55 11.06 5.81 -16.22
CA GLU A 55 11.82 6.37 -17.34
C GLU A 55 10.90 6.69 -18.54
N LEU A 56 10.00 5.76 -18.90
CA LEU A 56 9.06 5.96 -20.00
C LEU A 56 8.10 7.13 -19.73
N VAL A 57 7.55 7.22 -18.53
CA VAL A 57 6.67 8.34 -18.16
C VAL A 57 7.41 9.67 -18.26
N ALA A 58 8.64 9.74 -17.74
CA ALA A 58 9.46 10.95 -17.83
C ALA A 58 9.74 11.32 -19.29
N LYS A 59 10.06 10.35 -20.14
CA LYS A 59 10.32 10.58 -21.57
C LYS A 59 9.10 11.07 -22.33
N GLU A 60 7.93 10.46 -22.11
CA GLU A 60 6.72 10.76 -22.88
C GLU A 60 5.96 12.00 -22.36
N THR A 61 6.06 12.30 -21.07
CA THR A 61 5.29 13.40 -20.44
C THR A 61 6.15 14.57 -19.98
N GLY A 62 7.46 14.39 -19.87
CA GLY A 62 8.37 15.36 -19.24
C GLY A 62 8.22 15.49 -17.73
N LEU A 63 7.34 14.69 -17.09
CA LEU A 63 7.12 14.74 -15.65
C LEU A 63 8.08 13.80 -14.91
N VAL A 64 8.68 14.31 -13.83
CA VAL A 64 9.53 13.53 -12.93
C VAL A 64 9.00 13.59 -11.50
N SER A 65 9.17 12.50 -10.76
CA SER A 65 8.77 12.44 -9.34
C SER A 65 9.63 13.39 -8.50
N LEU A 66 8.98 14.24 -7.70
CA LEU A 66 9.66 15.07 -6.69
C LEU A 66 9.88 14.33 -5.36
N SER A 67 9.31 13.13 -5.21
CA SER A 67 9.44 12.30 -3.99
C SER A 67 10.53 11.24 -4.11
N GLY A 68 11.35 11.31 -5.15
CA GLY A 68 12.37 10.33 -5.51
C GLY A 68 11.82 9.19 -6.37
N ASN A 69 12.69 8.24 -6.68
CA ASN A 69 12.42 7.14 -7.60
C ASN A 69 11.22 6.30 -7.16
N ALA A 70 10.48 5.80 -8.13
CA ALA A 70 9.38 4.88 -7.93
C ALA A 70 9.87 3.56 -7.29
N ARG A 71 9.07 3.00 -6.38
CA ARG A 71 9.41 1.80 -5.61
C ARG A 71 8.31 0.77 -5.69
N ALA A 72 8.68 -0.44 -6.10
CA ALA A 72 7.79 -1.58 -6.11
C ALA A 72 7.69 -2.27 -4.75
N ARG A 73 6.48 -2.66 -4.36
CA ARG A 73 6.24 -3.61 -3.26
C ARG A 73 5.07 -4.50 -3.62
N VAL A 74 5.30 -5.81 -3.62
CA VAL A 74 4.27 -6.84 -3.79
C VAL A 74 3.68 -7.18 -2.42
N THR A 75 2.35 -7.29 -2.34
CA THR A 75 1.59 -7.65 -1.14
C THR A 75 0.62 -8.80 -1.45
N ASP A 76 0.35 -9.65 -0.45
CA ASP A 76 -0.57 -10.79 -0.48
C ASP A 76 -1.81 -10.60 0.43
#